data_AF-A0A938JMW4-F1
#
_entry.id   AF-A0A938JMW4-F1
#
_cell.length_a   1.000
_cell.length_b   1.000
_cell.length_c   1.000
_cell.angle_alpha   90.00
_cell.angle_beta   90.00
_cell.angle_gamma   90.00
#
_symmetry.space_group_name_H-M   'P 1'
#
loop_
_entity.id
_entity.type
_entity.pdbx_description
1 polymer ?
#
loop_
_entity_poly.entity_id
_entity_poly.type
_entity_poly.pdbx_seq_one_letter_code
_entity_poly.pdbx_strand_id
1 'polypeptide(L)'
;MRNSLKQLGRGATLFAATSLLMATTAVIPAEAANKAGAACKKANAKTKIGGDNYLCTKNPTVKNAKLTWVWVGCIDSNKLYLESSARLVTITETAAQAATMLDTEIAALKAAAPADEAEAKAFDQKATDAKAKQAAALLDAKANTDNATKVGATTTAGKQYTTNAATWTKAARSYELAAKNFERSAASLRDKIGEVAKKEKQKVNVLQTVENTKAEVKSTLQNRKQACKPGL
;
A
#
# COMPACT_ATOMS: atom_id res chain seq x y z
N MET A 1 -22.21 1.92 22.76
CA MET A 1 -21.92 3.00 21.79
C MET A 1 -21.35 2.37 20.51
N ARG A 2 -22.19 2.09 19.51
CA ARG A 2 -21.82 1.49 18.22
C ARG A 2 -22.46 2.33 17.11
N ASN A 3 -21.83 3.44 16.71
CA ASN A 3 -22.35 4.23 15.57
C ASN A 3 -21.36 5.23 14.93
N SER A 4 -20.06 4.91 14.82
CA SER A 4 -19.11 5.82 14.13
C SER A 4 -18.19 5.20 13.07
N LEU A 5 -18.35 3.91 12.74
CA LEU A 5 -17.44 3.23 11.80
C LEU A 5 -17.92 3.21 10.32
N LYS A 6 -19.01 3.91 9.97
CA LYS A 6 -19.59 3.86 8.61
C LYS A 6 -19.18 4.99 7.65
N GLN A 7 -18.35 5.96 8.05
CA GLN A 7 -18.00 7.09 7.17
C GLN A 7 -16.57 7.10 6.60
N LEU A 8 -15.67 6.20 7.02
CA LEU A 8 -14.29 6.17 6.49
C LEU A 8 -14.11 5.27 5.23
N GLY A 9 -15.19 4.62 4.76
CA GLY A 9 -15.11 3.59 3.72
C GLY A 9 -15.20 4.06 2.25
N ARG A 10 -15.09 5.36 1.95
CA ARG A 10 -15.26 5.87 0.56
C ARG A 10 -14.11 6.71 0.01
N GLY A 11 -13.03 6.93 0.78
CA GLY A 11 -11.94 7.84 0.38
C GLY A 11 -10.65 7.20 -0.13
N ALA A 12 -10.47 5.88 -0.05
CA ALA A 12 -9.17 5.23 -0.25
C ALA A 12 -9.06 4.39 -1.55
N THR A 13 -9.86 4.69 -2.58
CA THR A 13 -9.78 4.03 -3.88
C THR A 13 -9.21 4.98 -4.93
N LEU A 14 -7.88 5.00 -5.04
CA LEU A 14 -6.99 5.50 -6.11
C LEU A 14 -5.67 5.77 -5.36
N PHE A 15 -4.51 5.22 -5.71
CA PHE A 15 -3.74 5.52 -6.90
C PHE A 15 -2.83 4.32 -7.23
N ALA A 16 -3.25 3.49 -8.18
CA ALA A 16 -2.37 2.54 -8.86
C ALA A 16 -2.37 2.91 -10.34
N ALA A 17 -1.69 4.01 -10.68
CA ALA A 17 -1.43 4.39 -12.06
C ALA A 17 0.09 4.48 -12.25
N THR A 18 0.76 3.33 -12.19
CA THR A 18 2.12 3.16 -12.70
C THR A 18 2.06 3.05 -14.23
N SER A 19 1.89 4.17 -14.91
CA SER A 19 2.16 4.25 -16.35
C SER A 19 3.65 4.54 -16.55
N LEU A 20 4.44 3.48 -16.65
CA LEU A 20 5.84 3.56 -17.06
C LEU A 20 5.88 3.88 -18.57
N LEU A 21 5.89 5.16 -18.93
CA LEU A 21 6.16 5.58 -20.32
C LEU A 21 7.66 5.41 -20.59
N MET A 22 8.00 4.40 -21.40
CA MET A 22 9.35 4.24 -21.94
C MET A 22 9.67 5.44 -22.84
N ALA A 23 10.59 6.29 -22.36
CA ALA A 23 11.12 7.42 -23.09
C ALA A 23 11.96 6.92 -24.28
N THR A 24 11.40 6.93 -25.49
CA THR A 24 12.19 6.82 -26.71
C THR A 24 12.95 8.14 -26.90
N THR A 25 14.27 8.05 -27.02
CA THR A 25 15.11 9.21 -27.32
C THR A 25 14.86 9.64 -28.75
N ALA A 26 14.25 10.82 -28.90
CA ALA A 26 14.09 11.48 -30.18
C ALA A 26 15.41 12.13 -30.62
N VAL A 27 16.05 11.57 -31.66
CA VAL A 27 17.26 12.14 -32.27
C VAL A 27 16.93 12.58 -33.69
N ILE A 28 17.15 13.85 -34.01
CA ILE A 28 16.97 14.38 -35.38
C ILE A 28 18.30 14.16 -36.16
N PRO A 29 18.28 13.57 -37.37
CA PRO A 29 19.46 13.40 -38.21
C PRO A 29 20.12 14.74 -38.59
N ALA A 30 21.46 14.76 -38.69
CA ALA A 30 22.24 15.98 -38.92
C ALA A 30 21.94 16.67 -40.26
N GLU A 31 21.54 15.91 -41.30
CA GLU A 31 21.17 16.48 -42.61
C GLU A 31 19.83 17.22 -42.58
N ALA A 32 18.92 16.83 -41.67
CA ALA A 32 17.63 17.51 -41.49
C ALA A 32 17.81 18.87 -40.78
N ALA A 33 18.81 18.96 -39.89
CA ALA A 33 19.10 20.15 -39.08
C ALA A 33 19.29 21.44 -39.90
N ASN A 34 19.82 21.36 -41.13
CA ASN A 34 20.11 22.54 -41.95
C ASN A 34 18.86 23.18 -42.60
N LYS A 35 17.71 22.48 -42.60
CA LYS A 35 16.42 22.99 -43.11
C LYS A 35 15.37 23.11 -42.00
N ALA A 36 15.52 22.28 -40.98
CA ALA A 36 14.87 22.36 -39.68
C ALA A 36 15.26 23.69 -39.00
N GLY A 37 14.31 24.42 -38.41
CA GLY A 37 14.55 25.75 -37.83
C GLY A 37 14.63 26.92 -38.82
N ALA A 38 14.59 26.69 -40.14
CA ALA A 38 14.53 27.75 -41.14
C ALA A 38 13.21 28.53 -41.09
N ALA A 39 13.25 29.81 -41.43
CA ALA A 39 12.06 30.67 -41.46
C ALA A 39 11.03 30.16 -42.48
N CYS A 40 9.77 30.16 -42.10
CA CYS A 40 8.66 29.73 -42.95
C CYS A 40 7.63 30.86 -43.08
N LYS A 41 7.00 30.96 -44.27
CA LYS A 41 6.14 32.11 -44.62
C LYS A 41 4.69 31.97 -44.16
N LYS A 42 4.17 30.74 -44.10
CA LYS A 42 2.75 30.46 -43.83
C LYS A 42 2.61 29.56 -42.61
N ALA A 43 2.05 30.12 -41.52
CA ALA A 43 1.77 29.36 -40.31
C ALA A 43 0.93 28.12 -40.61
N ASN A 44 1.19 27.03 -39.88
CA ASN A 44 0.56 25.72 -40.02
C ASN A 44 0.81 25.01 -41.35
N ALA A 45 1.70 25.52 -42.21
CA ALA A 45 2.18 24.75 -43.34
C ALA A 45 2.90 23.48 -42.85
N LYS A 46 2.76 22.37 -43.58
CA LYS A 46 3.42 21.10 -43.28
C LYS A 46 4.45 20.80 -44.36
N THR A 47 5.57 20.21 -43.98
CA THR A 47 6.58 19.73 -44.93
C THR A 47 7.29 18.50 -44.38
N LYS A 48 8.02 17.79 -45.24
CA LYS A 48 8.94 16.73 -44.83
C LYS A 48 10.38 17.17 -45.05
N ILE A 49 11.22 17.02 -44.03
CA ILE A 49 12.65 17.33 -44.10
C ILE A 49 13.40 16.10 -43.59
N GLY A 50 14.27 15.51 -44.41
CA GLY A 50 15.01 14.31 -44.03
C GLY A 50 14.15 13.09 -43.69
N GLY A 51 12.91 13.02 -44.21
CA GLY A 51 11.95 11.95 -43.93
C GLY A 51 11.00 12.24 -42.77
N ASP A 52 11.35 13.19 -41.90
CA ASP A 52 10.56 13.60 -40.73
C ASP A 52 9.54 14.69 -41.04
N ASN A 53 8.47 14.75 -40.23
CA ASN A 53 7.40 15.74 -40.39
C ASN A 53 7.71 17.04 -39.64
N TYR A 54 7.48 18.17 -40.31
CA TYR A 54 7.68 19.51 -39.77
C TYR A 54 6.43 20.37 -39.94
N LEU A 55 6.19 21.24 -38.96
CA LEU A 55 5.10 22.22 -38.96
C LEU A 55 5.70 23.63 -38.89
N CYS A 56 5.26 24.51 -39.78
CA CYS A 56 5.59 25.93 -39.71
C CYS A 56 4.87 26.58 -38.52
N THR A 57 5.57 26.71 -37.40
CA THR A 57 5.01 27.30 -36.18
C THR A 57 6.10 27.99 -35.37
N LYS A 58 5.74 28.62 -34.26
CA LYS A 58 6.70 29.16 -33.30
C LYS A 58 7.22 28.00 -32.45
N ASN A 59 8.55 27.93 -32.26
CA ASN A 59 9.13 26.93 -31.36
C ASN A 59 8.56 27.13 -29.94
N PRO A 60 7.90 26.12 -29.34
CA PRO A 60 7.21 26.27 -28.06
C PRO A 60 8.16 26.48 -26.87
N THR A 61 9.47 26.26 -27.04
CA THR A 61 10.48 26.38 -25.99
C THR A 61 11.22 27.72 -26.01
N VAL A 62 11.08 28.52 -27.07
CA VAL A 62 11.80 29.79 -27.25
C VAL A 62 10.84 30.96 -27.03
N LYS A 63 11.16 31.83 -26.06
CA LYS A 63 10.40 33.07 -25.82
C LYS A 63 10.53 33.99 -27.04
N ASN A 64 9.41 34.55 -27.51
CA ASN A 64 9.36 35.44 -28.69
C ASN A 64 9.87 34.79 -30.00
N ALA A 65 9.65 33.47 -30.18
CA ALA A 65 10.07 32.77 -31.38
C ALA A 65 9.43 33.33 -32.67
N LYS A 66 10.23 33.36 -33.74
CA LYS A 66 9.75 33.58 -35.11
C LYS A 66 9.11 32.29 -35.66
N LEU A 67 8.37 32.41 -36.76
CA LEU A 67 7.82 31.26 -37.47
C LEU A 67 8.95 30.50 -38.17
N THR A 68 9.15 29.25 -37.78
CA THR A 68 10.16 28.35 -38.35
C THR A 68 9.57 26.97 -38.62
N TRP A 69 10.25 26.15 -39.41
CA TRP A 69 9.93 24.74 -39.53
C TRP A 69 10.33 24.01 -38.24
N VAL A 70 9.34 23.68 -37.41
CA VAL A 70 9.54 22.97 -36.15
C VAL A 70 9.20 21.49 -36.34
N TRP A 71 10.07 20.60 -35.89
CA TRP A 71 9.82 19.16 -35.94
C TRP A 71 8.56 18.80 -35.14
N VAL A 72 7.69 17.94 -35.70
CA VAL A 72 6.45 17.54 -35.01
C VAL A 72 6.76 16.85 -33.67
N GLY A 73 7.85 16.06 -33.61
CA GLY A 73 8.28 15.45 -32.36
C GLY A 73 8.68 16.45 -31.26
N CYS A 74 9.09 17.68 -31.60
CA CYS A 74 9.27 18.76 -30.62
C CYS A 74 7.92 19.20 -30.03
N ILE A 75 6.91 19.38 -30.89
CA ILE A 75 5.58 19.80 -30.46
C ILE A 75 4.98 18.75 -29.51
N ASP A 76 5.07 17.48 -29.89
CA ASP A 76 4.59 16.35 -29.10
C ASP A 76 5.36 16.21 -27.80
N SER A 77 6.70 16.32 -27.83
CA SER A 77 7.53 16.28 -26.61
C SER A 77 7.23 17.45 -25.66
N ASN A 78 6.94 18.64 -26.20
CA ASN A 78 6.53 19.78 -25.37
C ASN A 78 5.17 19.55 -24.73
N LYS A 79 4.20 19.03 -25.49
CA LYS A 79 2.87 18.67 -24.95
C LYS A 79 3.01 17.64 -23.83
N LEU A 80 3.75 16.55 -24.06
CA LEU A 80 3.99 15.49 -23.08
C LEU A 80 4.62 16.04 -21.79
N TYR A 81 5.62 16.93 -21.90
CA TYR A 81 6.22 17.56 -20.72
C TYR A 81 5.22 18.40 -19.92
N LEU A 82 4.37 19.19 -20.59
CA LEU A 82 3.37 20.03 -19.92
C LEU A 82 2.32 19.17 -19.21
N GLU A 83 1.84 18.11 -19.86
CA GLU A 83 0.90 17.15 -19.26
C GLU A 83 1.51 16.41 -18.07
N SER A 84 2.76 15.94 -18.20
CA SER A 84 3.50 15.29 -17.12
C SER A 84 3.72 16.24 -15.93
N SER A 85 4.05 17.51 -16.20
CA SER A 85 4.23 18.54 -15.17
C SER A 85 2.94 18.86 -14.43
N ALA A 86 1.82 19.00 -15.16
CA ALA A 86 0.51 19.20 -14.56
C ALA A 86 0.10 18.00 -13.70
N ARG A 87 0.32 16.78 -14.20
CA ARG A 87 0.07 15.55 -13.45
C ARG A 87 0.91 15.47 -12.17
N LEU A 88 2.17 15.91 -12.19
CA LEU A 88 3.01 15.95 -10.99
C LEU A 88 2.42 16.86 -9.91
N VAL A 89 1.86 18.03 -10.28
CA VAL A 89 1.18 18.92 -9.31
C VAL A 89 0.02 18.17 -8.64
N THR A 90 -0.88 17.59 -9.45
CA THR A 90 -2.02 16.83 -8.93
C THR A 90 -1.59 15.66 -8.05
N ILE A 91 -0.62 14.85 -8.48
CA ILE A 91 -0.12 13.71 -7.70
C ILE A 91 0.54 14.18 -6.39
N THR A 92 1.25 15.30 -6.40
CA THR A 92 1.89 15.83 -5.20
C THR A 92 0.85 16.29 -4.18
N GLU A 93 -0.19 17.00 -4.63
CA GLU A 93 -1.29 17.44 -3.77
C GLU A 93 -2.06 16.26 -3.17
N THR A 94 -2.43 15.28 -4.00
CA THR A 94 -3.17 14.10 -3.52
C THR A 94 -2.30 13.23 -2.61
N ALA A 95 -1.01 13.09 -2.89
CA ALA A 95 -0.07 12.37 -2.02
C ALA A 95 0.11 13.07 -0.68
N ALA A 96 0.14 14.42 -0.63
CA ALA A 96 0.23 15.16 0.62
C ALA A 96 -1.02 14.98 1.49
N GLN A 97 -2.21 15.00 0.88
CA GLN A 97 -3.47 14.72 1.57
C GLN A 97 -3.49 13.29 2.12
N ALA A 98 -3.13 12.30 1.29
CA ALA A 98 -3.05 10.90 1.70
C ALA A 98 -2.03 10.67 2.84
N ALA A 99 -0.85 11.29 2.74
CA ALA A 99 0.18 11.21 3.77
C ALA A 99 -0.30 11.80 5.11
N THR A 100 -1.04 12.91 5.08
CA THR A 100 -1.62 13.54 6.28
C THR A 100 -2.67 12.65 6.95
N MET A 101 -3.54 12.01 6.16
CA MET A 101 -4.51 11.04 6.69
C MET A 101 -3.79 9.84 7.32
N LEU A 102 -2.80 9.28 6.63
CA LEU A 102 -1.98 8.17 7.14
C LEU A 102 -1.26 8.55 8.43
N ASP A 103 -0.70 9.75 8.53
CA ASP A 103 -0.04 10.25 9.75
C ASP A 103 -1.00 10.33 10.93
N THR A 104 -2.22 10.81 10.68
CA THR A 104 -3.28 10.87 11.70
C THR A 104 -3.65 9.48 12.20
N GLU A 105 -3.86 8.52 11.29
CA GLU A 105 -4.18 7.14 11.64
C GLU A 105 -3.03 6.43 12.37
N ILE A 106 -1.79 6.61 11.90
CA ILE A 106 -0.59 6.06 12.54
C ILE A 106 -0.44 6.61 13.95
N ALA A 107 -0.62 7.92 14.14
CA ALA A 107 -0.55 8.54 15.46
C ALA A 107 -1.62 7.98 16.41
N ALA A 108 -2.86 7.82 15.92
CA ALA A 108 -3.95 7.24 16.71
C ALA A 108 -3.67 5.78 17.12
N LEU A 109 -3.15 4.96 16.19
CA LEU A 109 -2.78 3.57 16.47
C LEU A 109 -1.61 3.49 17.46
N LYS A 110 -0.57 4.32 17.29
CA LYS A 110 0.57 4.39 18.22
C LYS A 110 0.14 4.83 19.61
N ALA A 111 -0.82 5.75 19.72
CA ALA A 111 -1.37 6.17 21.00
C ALA A 111 -2.17 5.06 21.70
N ALA A 112 -2.89 4.22 20.93
CA ALA A 112 -3.64 3.08 21.46
C ALA A 112 -2.77 1.85 21.79
N ALA A 113 -1.61 1.71 21.13
CA ALA A 113 -0.77 0.52 21.22
C ALA A 113 -0.36 0.11 22.66
N PRO A 114 0.00 1.03 23.59
CA PRO A 114 0.34 0.65 24.95
C PRO A 114 -0.83 0.01 25.71
N ALA A 115 -2.05 0.52 25.50
CA ALA A 115 -3.26 -0.02 26.13
C ALA A 115 -3.62 -1.38 25.51
N ASP A 116 -3.58 -1.49 24.19
CA ASP A 116 -3.83 -2.75 23.47
C ASP A 116 -2.80 -3.84 23.87
N GLU A 117 -1.52 -3.48 24.07
CA GLU A 117 -0.45 -4.40 24.51
C GLU A 117 -0.66 -4.84 25.98
N ALA A 118 -1.08 -3.93 26.86
CA ALA A 118 -1.41 -4.27 28.23
C ALA A 118 -2.61 -5.22 28.31
N GLU A 119 -3.64 -4.99 27.50
CA GLU A 119 -4.81 -5.87 27.41
C GLU A 119 -4.45 -7.23 26.80
N ALA A 120 -3.58 -7.28 25.78
CA ALA A 120 -3.07 -8.52 25.21
C ALA A 120 -2.34 -9.38 26.26
N LYS A 121 -1.50 -8.76 27.11
CA LYS A 121 -0.84 -9.46 28.23
C LYS A 121 -1.84 -9.99 29.26
N ALA A 122 -2.91 -9.25 29.54
CA ALA A 122 -3.98 -9.72 30.42
C ALA A 122 -4.70 -10.95 29.83
N PHE A 123 -4.89 -11.00 28.50
CA PHE A 123 -5.41 -12.18 27.83
C PHE A 123 -4.43 -13.36 27.82
N ASP A 124 -3.14 -13.13 27.64
CA ASP A 124 -2.13 -14.21 27.73
C ASP A 124 -2.10 -14.84 29.14
N GLN A 125 -2.23 -14.01 30.17
CA GLN A 125 -2.32 -14.51 31.54
C GLN A 125 -3.56 -15.39 31.71
N LYS A 126 -4.73 -14.93 31.24
CA LYS A 126 -5.96 -15.74 31.27
C LYS A 126 -5.84 -17.03 30.48
N ALA A 127 -5.11 -17.03 29.36
CA ALA A 127 -4.84 -18.23 28.58
C ALA A 127 -3.96 -19.21 29.36
N THR A 128 -2.91 -18.71 30.02
CA THR A 128 -2.03 -19.50 30.90
C THR A 128 -2.82 -20.13 32.06
N ASP A 129 -3.65 -19.34 32.73
CA ASP A 129 -4.49 -19.81 33.84
C ASP A 129 -5.50 -20.86 33.37
N ALA A 130 -6.09 -20.68 32.19
CA ALA A 130 -7.00 -21.66 31.60
C ALA A 130 -6.28 -22.97 31.22
N LYS A 131 -5.06 -22.90 30.67
CA LYS A 131 -4.23 -24.08 30.40
C LYS A 131 -3.85 -24.82 31.68
N ALA A 132 -3.54 -24.09 32.76
CA ALA A 132 -3.28 -24.71 34.06
C ALA A 132 -4.51 -25.46 34.59
N LYS A 133 -5.71 -24.87 34.48
CA LYS A 133 -6.98 -25.52 34.85
C LYS A 133 -7.29 -26.73 33.96
N GLN A 134 -6.99 -26.65 32.67
CA GLN A 134 -7.10 -27.79 31.75
C GLN A 134 -6.20 -28.94 32.20
N ALA A 135 -4.93 -28.66 32.48
CA ALA A 135 -3.96 -29.67 32.91
C ALA A 135 -4.38 -30.32 34.24
N ALA A 136 -4.82 -29.52 35.22
CA ALA A 136 -5.36 -30.02 36.49
C ALA A 136 -6.57 -30.94 36.26
N ALA A 137 -7.54 -30.52 35.45
CA ALA A 137 -8.72 -31.33 35.14
C ALA A 137 -8.36 -32.65 34.43
N LEU A 138 -7.31 -32.67 33.59
CA LEU A 138 -6.84 -33.92 32.97
C LEU A 138 -6.18 -34.86 33.99
N LEU A 139 -5.43 -34.30 34.96
CA LEU A 139 -4.88 -35.09 36.08
C LEU A 139 -6.00 -35.68 36.95
N ASP A 140 -7.02 -34.90 37.27
CA ASP A 140 -8.19 -35.38 38.02
C ASP A 140 -8.97 -36.45 37.25
N ALA A 141 -9.16 -36.26 35.94
CA ALA A 141 -9.78 -37.26 35.08
C ALA A 141 -9.00 -38.58 35.13
N LYS A 142 -7.68 -38.51 34.98
CA LYS A 142 -6.79 -39.68 35.05
C LYS A 142 -6.84 -40.36 36.42
N ALA A 143 -6.77 -39.60 37.51
CA ALA A 143 -6.83 -40.15 38.86
C ALA A 143 -8.16 -40.90 39.09
N ASN A 144 -9.28 -40.36 38.60
CA ASN A 144 -10.57 -41.05 38.68
C ASN A 144 -10.60 -42.31 37.81
N THR A 145 -10.03 -42.29 36.60
CA THR A 145 -9.89 -43.50 35.77
C THR A 145 -9.05 -44.57 36.48
N ASP A 146 -7.91 -44.21 37.04
CA ASP A 146 -7.01 -45.13 37.76
C ASP A 146 -7.71 -45.72 39.00
N ASN A 147 -8.50 -44.91 39.72
CA ASN A 147 -9.30 -45.38 40.85
C ASN A 147 -10.43 -46.34 40.42
N ALA A 148 -11.11 -46.06 39.30
CA ALA A 148 -12.13 -46.96 38.74
C ALA A 148 -11.54 -48.33 38.38
N THR A 149 -10.33 -48.36 37.82
CA THR A 149 -9.61 -49.61 37.52
C THR A 149 -9.27 -50.38 38.78
N LYS A 150 -8.81 -49.71 39.84
CA LYS A 150 -8.44 -50.37 41.12
C LYS A 150 -9.63 -51.02 41.82
N VAL A 151 -10.80 -50.36 41.83
CA VAL A 151 -11.99 -50.85 42.55
C VAL A 151 -12.92 -51.72 41.68
N GLY A 152 -12.62 -51.84 40.39
CA GLY A 152 -13.47 -52.52 39.41
C GLY A 152 -14.60 -51.62 38.90
N ALA A 153 -14.64 -51.38 37.58
CA ALA A 153 -15.56 -50.42 36.94
C ALA A 153 -17.06 -50.78 37.07
N THR A 154 -17.39 -52.05 37.34
CA THR A 154 -18.76 -52.52 37.49
C THR A 154 -19.33 -52.27 38.89
N THR A 155 -18.48 -51.99 39.88
CA THR A 155 -18.90 -51.67 41.25
C THR A 155 -19.55 -50.28 41.33
N THR A 156 -20.35 -50.03 42.37
CA THR A 156 -20.96 -48.71 42.60
C THR A 156 -19.91 -47.60 42.66
N ALA A 157 -18.81 -47.83 43.38
CA ALA A 157 -17.69 -46.88 43.45
C ALA A 157 -16.99 -46.70 42.09
N GLY A 158 -16.76 -47.79 41.35
CA GLY A 158 -16.17 -47.75 40.01
C GLY A 158 -17.01 -46.93 39.01
N LYS A 159 -18.34 -47.07 39.05
CA LYS A 159 -19.26 -46.27 38.22
C LYS A 159 -19.20 -44.78 38.57
N GLN A 160 -19.09 -44.45 39.85
CA GLN A 160 -18.94 -43.07 40.30
C GLN A 160 -17.62 -42.45 39.82
N TYR A 161 -16.51 -43.16 39.97
CA TYR A 161 -15.21 -42.70 39.45
C TYR A 161 -15.24 -42.53 37.92
N THR A 162 -15.86 -43.45 37.19
CA THR A 162 -16.02 -43.34 35.73
C THR A 162 -16.81 -42.08 35.34
N THR A 163 -17.89 -41.80 36.08
CA THR A 163 -18.70 -40.58 35.88
C THR A 163 -17.89 -39.31 36.17
N ASN A 164 -17.14 -39.30 37.27
CA ASN A 164 -16.27 -38.17 37.62
C ASN A 164 -15.18 -37.94 36.57
N ALA A 165 -14.55 -39.01 36.07
CA ALA A 165 -13.55 -38.91 35.01
C ALA A 165 -14.13 -38.26 33.75
N ALA A 166 -15.36 -38.62 33.36
CA ALA A 166 -16.05 -38.01 32.23
C ALA A 166 -16.36 -36.52 32.46
N THR A 167 -16.75 -36.15 33.69
CA THR A 167 -16.98 -34.74 34.08
C THR A 167 -15.69 -33.92 33.97
N TRP A 168 -14.59 -34.42 34.52
CA TRP A 168 -13.29 -33.74 34.44
C TRP A 168 -12.77 -33.64 33.00
N THR A 169 -12.99 -34.67 32.18
CA THR A 169 -12.67 -34.62 30.74
C THR A 169 -13.45 -33.52 30.01
N LYS A 170 -14.74 -33.35 30.33
CA LYS A 170 -15.56 -32.26 29.78
C LYS A 170 -15.07 -30.89 30.27
N ALA A 171 -14.71 -30.78 31.55
CA ALA A 171 -14.14 -29.56 32.11
C ALA A 171 -12.81 -29.17 31.43
N ALA A 172 -11.92 -30.14 31.21
CA ALA A 172 -10.65 -29.92 30.51
C ALA A 172 -10.86 -29.35 29.10
N ARG A 173 -11.80 -29.89 28.31
CA ARG A 173 -12.15 -29.34 26.99
C ARG A 173 -12.71 -27.92 27.06
N SER A 174 -13.50 -27.61 28.09
CA SER A 174 -14.02 -26.26 28.30
C SER A 174 -12.90 -25.25 28.56
N TYR A 175 -11.92 -25.61 29.40
CA TYR A 175 -10.75 -24.79 29.67
C TYR A 175 -9.83 -24.64 28.44
N GLU A 176 -9.67 -25.70 27.65
CA GLU A 176 -8.93 -25.63 26.37
C GLU A 176 -9.54 -24.58 25.42
N LEU A 177 -10.87 -24.61 25.27
CA LEU A 177 -11.58 -23.65 24.41
C LEU A 177 -11.45 -22.22 24.97
N ALA A 178 -11.54 -22.05 26.28
CA ALA A 178 -11.32 -20.76 26.93
C ALA A 178 -9.91 -20.22 26.65
N ALA A 179 -8.88 -21.05 26.80
CA ALA A 179 -7.50 -20.68 26.50
C ALA A 179 -7.35 -20.21 25.04
N LYS A 180 -7.85 -20.99 24.08
CA LYS A 180 -7.82 -20.65 22.64
C LYS A 180 -8.53 -19.33 22.33
N ASN A 181 -9.63 -19.04 23.03
CA ASN A 181 -10.34 -17.78 22.84
C ASN A 181 -9.54 -16.58 23.37
N PHE A 182 -8.89 -16.71 24.53
CA PHE A 182 -8.02 -15.67 25.05
C PHE A 182 -6.79 -15.44 24.18
N GLU A 183 -6.16 -16.50 23.68
CA GLU A 183 -5.05 -16.40 22.72
C GLU A 183 -5.45 -15.64 21.45
N ARG A 184 -6.66 -15.92 20.92
CA ARG A 184 -7.19 -15.20 19.76
C ARG A 184 -7.44 -13.72 20.07
N SER A 185 -7.96 -13.40 21.26
CA SER A 185 -8.15 -12.02 21.69
C SER A 185 -6.82 -11.26 21.79
N ALA A 186 -5.79 -11.88 22.38
CA ALA A 186 -4.46 -11.29 22.46
C ALA A 186 -3.83 -11.09 21.07
N ALA A 187 -3.95 -12.09 20.19
CA ALA A 187 -3.46 -12.01 18.81
C ALA A 187 -4.13 -10.87 18.03
N SER A 188 -5.45 -10.72 18.15
CA SER A 188 -6.19 -9.64 17.47
C SER A 188 -5.73 -8.24 17.88
N LEU A 189 -5.35 -8.04 19.14
CA LEU A 189 -4.81 -6.76 19.62
C LEU A 189 -3.40 -6.51 19.06
N ARG A 190 -2.56 -7.55 19.04
CA ARG A 190 -1.22 -7.48 18.43
C ARG A 190 -1.25 -7.24 16.93
N ASP A 191 -2.20 -7.83 16.22
CA ASP A 191 -2.42 -7.59 14.80
C ASP A 191 -2.76 -6.12 14.53
N LYS A 192 -3.62 -5.54 15.37
CA LYS A 192 -3.95 -4.11 15.32
C LYS A 192 -2.73 -3.22 15.57
N ILE A 193 -1.84 -3.60 16.48
CA ILE A 193 -0.54 -2.91 16.68
C ILE A 193 0.33 -3.06 15.42
N GLY A 194 0.35 -4.24 14.79
CA GLY A 194 1.06 -4.51 13.54
C GLY A 194 0.57 -3.70 12.33
N GLU A 195 -0.68 -3.21 12.35
CA GLU A 195 -1.20 -2.31 11.30
C GLU A 195 -0.42 -0.99 11.20
N VAL A 196 0.26 -0.56 12.26
CA VAL A 196 1.13 0.63 12.24
C VAL A 196 2.21 0.47 11.17
N ALA A 197 2.93 -0.65 11.18
CA ALA A 197 4.00 -0.91 10.22
C ALA A 197 3.48 -1.00 8.77
N LYS A 198 2.28 -1.56 8.58
CA LYS A 198 1.63 -1.61 7.26
C LYS A 198 1.31 -0.21 6.73
N LYS A 199 0.76 0.66 7.59
CA LYS A 199 0.43 2.05 7.23
C LYS A 199 1.68 2.91 7.00
N GLU A 200 2.73 2.72 7.79
CA GLU A 200 4.03 3.37 7.55
C GLU A 200 4.59 3.00 6.18
N LYS A 201 4.55 1.71 5.81
CA LYS A 201 4.95 1.25 4.48
C LYS A 201 4.06 1.84 3.38
N GLN A 202 2.75 1.94 3.61
CA GLN A 202 1.82 2.57 2.67
C GLN A 202 2.19 4.05 2.45
N LYS A 203 2.51 4.79 3.52
CA LYS A 203 2.96 6.18 3.43
C LYS A 203 4.23 6.31 2.58
N VAL A 204 5.21 5.44 2.81
CA VAL A 204 6.45 5.41 2.00
C VAL A 204 6.13 5.20 0.52
N ASN A 205 5.24 4.27 0.19
CA ASN A 205 4.85 4.01 -1.21
C ASN A 205 4.16 5.21 -1.88
N VAL A 206 3.29 5.92 -1.13
CA VAL A 206 2.65 7.16 -1.60
C VAL A 206 3.70 8.22 -1.92
N LEU A 207 4.66 8.45 -1.02
CA LEU A 207 5.73 9.42 -1.25
C LEU A 207 6.67 8.99 -2.38
N GLN A 208 6.95 7.69 -2.52
CA GLN A 208 7.76 7.15 -3.62
C GLN A 208 7.08 7.37 -4.98
N THR A 209 5.74 7.37 -5.04
CA THR A 209 5.00 7.66 -6.27
C THR A 209 5.25 9.09 -6.75
N VAL A 210 5.38 10.04 -5.81
CA VAL A 210 5.75 11.44 -6.13
C VAL A 210 7.16 11.49 -6.69
N GLU A 211 8.13 10.81 -6.07
CA GLU A 211 9.52 10.78 -6.55
C GLU A 211 9.66 10.13 -7.93
N ASN A 212 8.94 9.04 -8.18
CA ASN A 212 8.90 8.40 -9.49
C ASN A 212 8.31 9.34 -10.55
N THR A 213 7.24 10.07 -10.21
CA THR A 213 6.63 11.07 -11.11
C THR A 213 7.59 12.24 -11.38
N LYS A 214 8.33 12.71 -10.37
CA LYS A 214 9.37 13.73 -10.56
C LYS A 214 10.45 13.26 -11.54
N ALA A 215 10.88 12.00 -11.44
CA ALA A 215 11.83 11.41 -12.37
C ALA A 215 11.29 11.36 -13.80
N GLU A 216 10.01 11.01 -13.98
CA GLU A 216 9.33 11.03 -15.28
C GLU A 216 9.27 12.45 -15.88
N VAL A 217 8.87 13.46 -15.09
CA VAL A 217 8.87 14.87 -15.52
C VAL A 217 10.27 15.32 -15.93
N LYS A 218 11.30 14.92 -15.18
CA LYS A 218 12.70 15.20 -15.54
C LYS A 218 13.08 14.55 -16.87
N SER A 219 12.65 13.31 -17.11
CA SER A 219 12.90 12.61 -18.38
C SER A 219 12.21 13.30 -19.56
N THR A 220 10.92 13.60 -19.44
CA THR A 220 10.16 14.30 -20.50
C THR A 220 10.71 15.70 -20.77
N LEU A 221 11.24 16.39 -19.75
CA LEU A 221 11.95 17.65 -19.93
C LEU A 221 13.21 17.49 -20.77
N GLN A 222 14.01 16.44 -20.56
CA GLN A 222 15.22 16.19 -21.34
C GLN A 222 14.86 15.85 -22.79
N ASN A 223 13.87 15.00 -23.00
CA ASN A 223 13.38 14.68 -24.34
C ASN A 223 12.91 15.93 -25.08
N ARG A 224 12.14 16.80 -24.40
CA ARG A 224 11.73 18.09 -24.95
C ARG A 224 12.92 18.96 -25.33
N LYS A 225 13.94 19.06 -24.47
CA LYS A 225 15.15 19.87 -24.75
C LYS A 225 15.91 19.35 -25.97
N GLN A 226 15.98 18.04 -26.15
CA GLN A 226 16.63 17.41 -27.31
C GLN A 226 15.82 17.63 -28.59
N ALA A 227 14.52 17.34 -28.54
CA ALA A 227 13.61 17.46 -29.67
C ALA A 227 13.44 18.91 -30.17
N CYS A 228 13.46 19.88 -29.26
CA CYS A 228 13.17 21.30 -29.55
C CYS A 228 14.40 22.20 -29.64
N LYS A 229 15.61 21.63 -29.74
CA LYS A 229 16.86 22.40 -29.73
C LYS A 229 16.85 23.47 -30.85
N PRO A 230 17.11 24.75 -30.55
CA PRO A 230 17.12 25.81 -31.56
C PRO A 230 18.17 25.54 -32.65
N GLY A 231 17.80 25.72 -33.92
CA GLY A 231 18.64 25.35 -35.07
C GLY A 231 18.40 23.93 -35.58
N LEU A 232 17.42 23.23 -34.98
CA LEU A 232 16.58 22.19 -35.57
C LEU A 232 15.17 22.78 -35.77
#